data_AF-A0A9X7XQB2-F1
#
_entry.id   AF-A0A9X7XQB2-F1
#
_cell.length_a   1.000
_cell.length_b   1.000
_cell.length_c   1.000
_cell.angle_alpha   90.00
_cell.angle_beta   90.00
_cell.angle_gamma   90.00
#
_symmetry.space_group_name_H-M   'P 1'
#
loop_
_entity.id
_entity.type
_entity.pdbx_description
1 polymer ?
#
loop_
_entity_poly.entity_id
_entity_poly.type
_entity_poly.pdbx_seq_one_letter_code
_entity_poly.pdbx_strand_id
1 'polypeptide(L)'
;MGEFTTGILYPRKYEPKVLIALSKSSQPYFHRSINGDWNAFFLQDEWIETSSTLEFLLQLSKQFVPLLWFHDAEDNGWGFRLFDAGFEVSSATISYSLDVEMAEAEFGRLYPEIDLQEGITDSEDVRQKYEDILDRVVRSELYRREVGKGITRIKPQSFSRIAGPKQVQQLRSLFDLQLLTDVDEETGASLLYDSVDLFKEILGIEEMVWVNYAYLASGGRE
;
A
#
# COMPACT_ATOMS: atom_id res chain seq x y z
N MET A 1 -3.72 -3.15 18.87
CA MET A 1 -3.05 -2.24 17.92
C MET A 1 -3.26 -2.83 16.56
N GLY A 2 -3.51 -2.03 15.52
CA GLY A 2 -3.77 -2.56 14.18
C GLY A 2 -2.61 -3.40 13.69
N GLU A 3 -2.92 -4.54 13.11
CA GLU A 3 -1.99 -5.38 12.38
C GLU A 3 -1.48 -4.56 11.18
N PHE A 4 -0.20 -4.17 11.21
CA PHE A 4 0.37 -3.23 10.24
C PHE A 4 1.73 -3.72 9.77
N THR A 5 1.90 -3.80 8.46
CA THR A 5 3.18 -4.15 7.84
C THR A 5 3.80 -2.92 7.20
N THR A 6 5.06 -2.64 7.50
CA THR A 6 5.84 -1.65 6.75
C THR A 6 7.31 -2.02 6.73
N GLY A 7 8.00 -1.74 5.65
CA GLY A 7 9.43 -1.96 5.57
C GLY A 7 10.03 -1.50 4.26
N ILE A 8 11.36 -1.38 4.25
CA ILE A 8 12.13 -1.09 3.06
C ILE A 8 12.79 -2.37 2.58
N LEU A 9 12.26 -2.91 1.49
CA LEU A 9 12.70 -4.12 0.82
C LEU A 9 13.78 -3.83 -0.21
N TYR A 10 14.71 -4.76 -0.35
CA TYR A 10 15.71 -4.72 -1.41
C TYR A 10 16.22 -6.14 -1.75
N PRO A 11 16.65 -6.40 -3.00
CA PRO A 11 17.18 -7.72 -3.36
C PRO A 11 18.47 -8.05 -2.60
N ARG A 12 18.56 -9.29 -2.11
CA ARG A 12 19.66 -9.77 -1.26
C ARG A 12 21.06 -9.55 -1.82
N LYS A 13 21.21 -9.56 -3.17
CA LYS A 13 22.49 -9.24 -3.86
C LYS A 13 23.09 -7.88 -3.48
N TYR A 14 22.31 -6.94 -2.94
CA TYR A 14 22.78 -5.62 -2.52
C TYR A 14 23.11 -5.54 -1.02
N GLU A 15 22.96 -6.62 -0.25
CA GLU A 15 23.12 -6.65 1.20
C GLU A 15 24.41 -6.01 1.72
N PRO A 16 25.61 -6.31 1.18
CA PRO A 16 26.83 -5.70 1.70
C PRO A 16 26.81 -4.16 1.63
N LYS A 17 26.24 -3.59 0.55
CA LYS A 17 26.14 -2.13 0.40
C LYS A 17 25.14 -1.52 1.38
N VAL A 18 24.00 -2.18 1.55
CA VAL A 18 22.94 -1.72 2.45
C VAL A 18 23.41 -1.75 3.90
N LEU A 19 24.07 -2.82 4.35
CA LEU A 19 24.60 -2.91 5.72
C LEU A 19 25.67 -1.84 6.01
N ILE A 20 26.56 -1.56 5.05
CA ILE A 20 27.53 -0.45 5.17
C ILE A 20 26.82 0.89 5.29
N ALA A 21 25.74 1.13 4.54
CA ALA A 21 24.99 2.38 4.62
C ALA A 21 24.20 2.49 5.94
N LEU A 22 23.53 1.41 6.35
CA LEU A 22 22.77 1.36 7.60
C LEU A 22 23.66 1.56 8.82
N SER A 23 24.88 1.00 8.84
CA SER A 23 25.85 1.23 9.93
C SER A 23 26.27 2.70 10.10
N LYS A 24 26.05 3.53 9.07
CA LYS A 24 26.31 4.98 9.10
C LYS A 24 25.05 5.81 9.33
N SER A 25 23.88 5.18 9.35
CA SER A 25 22.62 5.85 9.67
C SER A 25 22.63 6.30 11.13
N SER A 26 22.15 7.51 11.38
CA SER A 26 21.91 8.01 12.74
C SER A 26 20.59 7.50 13.32
N GLN A 27 19.75 6.87 12.51
CA GLN A 27 18.43 6.39 12.93
C GLN A 27 18.51 4.93 13.42
N PRO A 28 17.75 4.57 14.46
CA PRO A 28 17.54 3.17 14.82
C PRO A 28 16.93 2.39 13.66
N TYR A 29 17.39 1.16 13.48
CA TYR A 29 16.86 0.26 12.47
C TYR A 29 16.90 -1.19 12.92
N PHE A 30 16.00 -2.00 12.34
CA PHE A 30 16.15 -3.44 12.28
C PHE A 30 16.45 -3.87 10.86
N HIS A 31 17.17 -4.97 10.71
CA HIS A 31 17.46 -5.59 9.42
C HIS A 31 17.18 -7.09 9.52
N ARG A 32 16.49 -7.64 8.52
CA ARG A 32 16.13 -9.06 8.45
C ARG A 32 16.20 -9.58 7.02
N SER A 33 16.54 -10.86 6.90
CA SER A 33 16.26 -11.63 5.69
C SER A 33 14.78 -11.94 5.66
N ILE A 34 14.12 -11.65 4.54
CA ILE A 34 12.71 -12.04 4.34
C ILE A 34 12.68 -13.47 3.81
N ASN A 35 13.42 -13.72 2.74
CA ASN A 35 13.56 -15.05 2.13
C ASN A 35 14.89 -15.17 1.37
N GLY A 36 14.96 -16.12 0.42
CA GLY A 36 16.15 -16.37 -0.39
C GLY A 36 16.56 -15.17 -1.26
N ASP A 37 15.59 -14.37 -1.69
CA ASP A 37 15.75 -13.31 -2.70
C ASP A 37 15.71 -11.91 -2.11
N TRP A 38 15.03 -11.72 -0.97
CA TRP A 38 14.75 -10.43 -0.36
C TRP A 38 15.30 -10.26 1.04
N ASN A 39 15.80 -9.05 1.29
CA ASN A 39 16.03 -8.51 2.62
C ASN A 39 15.13 -7.30 2.85
N ALA A 40 14.85 -7.02 4.11
CA ALA A 40 14.19 -5.80 4.53
C ALA A 40 14.95 -5.12 5.66
N PHE A 41 14.84 -3.80 5.73
CA PHE A 41 15.14 -3.06 6.93
C PHE A 41 13.95 -2.18 7.33
N PHE A 42 13.86 -1.93 8.63
CA PHE A 42 12.74 -1.26 9.28
C PHE A 42 13.32 -0.07 10.01
N LEU A 43 12.88 1.14 9.64
CA LEU A 43 13.31 2.38 10.28
C LEU A 43 12.27 2.80 11.30
N GLN A 44 12.70 3.53 12.34
CA GLN A 44 11.79 4.11 13.31
C GLN A 44 10.76 5.05 12.66
N ASP A 45 11.16 5.78 11.62
CA ASP A 45 10.27 6.59 10.78
C ASP A 45 9.59 5.70 9.73
N GLU A 46 8.58 4.96 10.19
CA GLU A 46 7.85 3.93 9.44
C GLU A 46 7.14 4.44 8.18
N TRP A 47 6.71 5.71 8.20
CA TRP A 47 5.95 6.38 7.15
C TRP A 47 6.81 7.28 6.26
N ILE A 48 8.12 7.37 6.52
CA ILE A 48 9.06 8.26 5.80
C ILE A 48 8.59 9.72 5.86
N GLU A 49 8.20 10.19 7.05
CA GLU A 49 7.70 11.55 7.25
C GLU A 49 8.84 12.56 7.37
N THR A 50 10.01 12.13 7.84
CA THR A 50 11.13 13.03 8.07
C THR A 50 11.99 13.18 6.82
N SER A 51 12.44 14.42 6.56
CA SER A 51 13.30 14.70 5.41
C SER A 51 14.65 13.95 5.49
N SER A 52 15.15 13.69 6.70
CA SER A 52 16.40 12.94 6.89
C SER A 52 16.27 11.48 6.48
N THR A 53 15.13 10.83 6.78
CA THR A 53 14.83 9.48 6.29
C THR A 53 14.75 9.45 4.77
N LEU A 54 14.00 10.38 4.18
CA LEU A 54 13.87 10.45 2.74
C LEU A 54 15.23 10.69 2.06
N GLU A 55 16.03 11.63 2.55
CA GLU A 55 17.38 11.87 2.05
C GLU A 55 18.28 10.64 2.16
N PHE A 56 18.22 9.91 3.28
CA PHE A 56 18.95 8.66 3.45
C PHE A 56 18.57 7.62 2.38
N LEU A 57 17.27 7.40 2.14
CA LEU A 57 16.79 6.45 1.13
C LEU A 57 17.17 6.86 -0.30
N LEU A 58 17.09 8.16 -0.62
CA LEU A 58 17.54 8.69 -1.91
C LEU A 58 19.06 8.54 -2.08
N GLN A 59 19.86 8.82 -1.05
CA GLN A 59 21.31 8.64 -1.10
C GLN A 59 21.72 7.18 -1.23
N LEU A 60 21.04 6.27 -0.51
CA LEU A 60 21.27 4.83 -0.62
C LEU A 60 20.91 4.32 -2.02
N SER A 61 19.74 4.72 -2.55
CA SER A 61 19.32 4.28 -3.88
C SER A 61 20.19 4.82 -5.01
N LYS A 62 20.81 6.00 -4.82
CA LYS A 62 21.82 6.56 -5.74
C LYS A 62 23.05 5.67 -5.90
N GLN A 63 23.34 4.79 -4.94
CA GLN A 63 24.44 3.81 -5.03
C GLN A 63 24.06 2.54 -5.82
N PHE A 64 23.06 2.66 -6.69
CA PHE A 64 22.47 1.61 -7.51
C PHE A 64 21.80 0.51 -6.69
N VAL A 65 21.20 0.85 -5.55
CA VAL A 65 20.39 -0.08 -4.75
C VAL A 65 18.92 0.29 -4.92
N PRO A 66 18.12 -0.44 -5.71
CA PRO A 66 16.68 -0.21 -5.74
C PRO A 66 16.09 -0.54 -4.36
N LEU A 67 15.28 0.37 -3.82
CA LEU A 67 14.62 0.26 -2.52
C LEU A 67 13.12 0.34 -2.71
N LEU A 68 12.39 -0.65 -2.22
CA LEU A 68 10.94 -0.66 -2.24
C LEU A 68 10.45 -0.45 -0.81
N TRP A 69 9.99 0.77 -0.51
CA TRP A 69 9.19 0.96 0.69
C TRP A 69 7.78 0.45 0.42
N PHE A 70 7.31 -0.46 1.26
CA PHE A 70 6.01 -1.11 1.17
C PHE A 70 5.28 -0.91 2.50
N HIS A 71 3.98 -0.65 2.44
CA HIS A 71 3.11 -0.68 3.60
C HIS A 71 1.79 -1.38 3.29
N ASP A 72 1.24 -2.01 4.30
CA ASP A 72 -0.06 -2.68 4.30
C ASP A 72 -0.71 -2.42 5.66
N ALA A 73 -1.77 -1.62 5.65
CA ALA A 73 -2.51 -1.16 6.81
C ALA A 73 -3.91 -1.76 6.88
N GLU A 74 -4.04 -2.98 6.35
CA GLU A 74 -5.25 -3.81 6.38
C GLU A 74 -6.47 -3.02 5.94
N ASP A 75 -7.37 -2.71 6.87
CA ASP A 75 -8.63 -2.00 6.63
C ASP A 75 -8.45 -0.61 6.00
N ASN A 76 -7.27 0.00 6.11
CA ASN A 76 -6.99 1.31 5.50
C ASN A 76 -6.43 1.21 4.07
N GLY A 77 -6.04 0.02 3.65
CA GLY A 77 -5.40 -0.24 2.37
C GLY A 77 -3.87 -0.30 2.43
N TRP A 78 -3.25 -0.22 1.26
CA TRP A 78 -1.83 -0.53 1.08
C TRP A 78 -1.18 0.34 0.02
N GLY A 79 0.15 0.29 -0.05
CA GLY A 79 0.87 1.04 -1.05
C GLY A 79 2.36 0.80 -1.03
N PHE A 80 3.04 1.48 -1.95
CA PHE A 80 4.49 1.42 -2.04
C PHE A 80 5.09 2.67 -2.66
N ARG A 81 6.39 2.84 -2.40
CA ARG A 81 7.27 3.81 -3.05
C ARG A 81 8.55 3.10 -3.47
N LEU A 82 8.83 3.12 -4.77
CA LEU A 82 10.05 2.54 -5.35
C LEU A 82 11.06 3.65 -5.58
N PHE A 83 12.21 3.54 -4.92
CA PHE A 83 13.35 4.44 -5.09
C PHE A 83 14.44 3.76 -5.90
N ASP A 84 14.89 4.41 -6.96
CA ASP A 84 16.05 3.97 -7.73
C ASP A 84 16.85 5.16 -8.26
N ALA A 85 18.16 5.00 -8.33
CA ALA A 85 19.11 6.01 -8.80
C ALA A 85 18.98 7.38 -8.11
N GLY A 86 18.48 7.41 -6.87
CA GLY A 86 18.30 8.64 -6.10
C GLY A 86 16.99 9.38 -6.36
N PHE A 87 15.99 8.72 -6.95
CA PHE A 87 14.66 9.29 -7.19
C PHE A 87 13.57 8.29 -6.79
N GLU A 88 12.39 8.79 -6.43
CA GLU A 88 11.17 7.98 -6.44
C GLU A 88 10.73 7.78 -7.90
N VAL A 89 10.80 6.55 -8.38
CA VAL A 89 10.58 6.20 -9.80
C VAL A 89 9.20 5.60 -10.08
N SER A 90 8.52 5.10 -9.06
CA SER A 90 7.16 4.58 -9.12
C SER A 90 6.54 4.59 -7.73
N SER A 91 5.23 4.81 -7.64
CA SER A 91 4.48 4.69 -6.39
C SER A 91 3.02 4.36 -6.67
N ALA A 92 2.38 3.74 -5.69
CA ALA A 92 0.93 3.57 -5.63
C ALA A 92 0.43 3.61 -4.18
N THR A 93 -0.83 4.01 -4.05
CA THR A 93 -1.61 3.93 -2.82
C THR A 93 -3.02 3.51 -3.19
N ILE A 94 -3.51 2.46 -2.56
CA ILE A 94 -4.89 1.97 -2.69
C ILE A 94 -5.53 2.10 -1.31
N SER A 95 -6.66 2.81 -1.24
CA SER A 95 -7.45 2.97 -0.03
C SER A 95 -8.67 2.06 -0.11
N TYR A 96 -8.90 1.29 0.95
CA TYR A 96 -10.06 0.40 1.07
C TYR A 96 -11.29 1.11 1.66
N SER A 97 -11.11 2.30 2.22
CA SER A 97 -12.17 3.14 2.79
C SER A 97 -12.76 4.15 1.79
N LEU A 98 -12.20 4.27 0.59
CA LEU A 98 -12.54 5.33 -0.35
C LEU A 98 -14.02 5.31 -0.77
N ASP A 99 -14.58 4.12 -0.99
CA ASP A 99 -16.00 3.94 -1.32
C ASP A 99 -16.91 4.40 -0.18
N VAL A 100 -16.61 3.99 1.05
CA VAL A 100 -17.31 4.40 2.27
C VAL A 100 -17.21 5.91 2.47
N GLU A 101 -16.01 6.48 2.43
CA GLU A 101 -15.80 7.93 2.58
C GLU A 101 -16.59 8.74 1.54
N MET A 102 -16.63 8.27 0.30
CA MET A 102 -17.41 8.90 -0.76
C MET A 102 -18.92 8.73 -0.57
N ALA A 103 -19.38 7.56 -0.11
CA ALA A 103 -20.79 7.29 0.18
C ALA A 103 -21.29 8.11 1.37
N GLU A 104 -20.53 8.19 2.46
CA GLU A 104 -20.83 9.02 3.62
C GLU A 104 -20.91 10.50 3.23
N ALA A 105 -19.98 10.97 2.40
CA ALA A 105 -20.00 12.34 1.89
C ALA A 105 -21.23 12.62 0.99
N GLU A 106 -21.62 11.68 0.12
CA GLU A 106 -22.84 11.82 -0.71
C GLU A 106 -24.10 11.75 0.16
N PHE A 107 -24.13 10.87 1.17
CA PHE A 107 -25.23 10.72 2.12
C PHE A 107 -25.46 12.02 2.91
N GLY A 108 -24.41 12.56 3.55
CA GLY A 108 -24.50 13.80 4.31
C GLY A 108 -24.90 15.01 3.46
N ARG A 109 -24.64 14.97 2.14
CA ARG A 109 -25.10 15.98 1.19
C ARG A 109 -26.60 15.85 0.86
N LEU A 110 -27.13 14.63 0.81
CA LEU A 110 -28.52 14.34 0.45
C LEU A 110 -29.47 14.40 1.67
N TYR A 111 -28.99 14.01 2.85
CA TYR A 111 -29.74 13.90 4.09
C TYR A 111 -28.99 14.55 5.27
N PRO A 112 -28.73 15.86 5.23
CA PRO A 112 -27.92 16.55 6.24
C PRO A 112 -28.51 16.52 7.66
N GLU A 113 -29.80 16.24 7.80
CA GLU A 113 -30.52 16.13 9.07
C GLU A 113 -30.37 14.77 9.75
N ILE A 114 -29.89 13.75 9.04
CA ILE A 114 -29.75 12.39 9.54
C ILE A 114 -28.32 12.20 10.02
N ASP A 115 -28.15 11.83 11.29
CA ASP A 115 -26.89 11.26 11.76
C ASP A 115 -26.80 9.82 11.23
N LEU A 116 -25.85 9.59 10.32
CA LEU A 116 -25.69 8.30 9.66
C LEU A 116 -25.30 7.19 10.65
N GLN A 117 -24.48 7.49 11.67
CA GLN A 117 -23.98 6.49 12.60
C GLN A 117 -25.10 5.96 13.50
N GLU A 118 -25.94 6.87 14.02
CA GLU A 118 -27.13 6.49 14.79
C GLU A 118 -28.21 5.90 13.88
N GLY A 119 -28.42 6.52 12.72
CA GLY A 119 -29.49 6.18 11.79
C GLY A 119 -29.43 4.78 11.20
N ILE A 120 -28.23 4.28 10.84
CA ILE A 120 -28.07 2.91 10.31
C ILE A 120 -28.47 1.86 11.35
N THR A 121 -28.22 2.12 12.64
CA THR A 121 -28.54 1.18 13.72
C THR A 121 -30.03 1.20 14.07
N ASP A 122 -30.64 2.38 14.02
CA ASP A 122 -32.00 2.60 14.51
C ASP A 122 -33.08 2.47 13.41
N SER A 123 -32.69 2.51 12.14
CA SER A 123 -33.63 2.55 11.01
C SER A 123 -33.15 1.76 9.79
N GLU A 124 -33.89 0.70 9.46
CA GLU A 124 -33.67 -0.08 8.23
C GLU A 124 -33.82 0.76 6.96
N ASP A 125 -34.65 1.81 6.98
CA ASP A 125 -34.80 2.74 5.84
C ASP A 125 -33.54 3.58 5.61
N VAL A 126 -32.89 4.02 6.69
CA VAL A 126 -31.62 4.76 6.60
C VAL A 126 -30.51 3.84 6.11
N ARG A 127 -30.46 2.62 6.63
CA ARG A 127 -29.53 1.60 6.17
C ARG A 127 -29.68 1.33 4.67
N GLN A 128 -30.91 1.07 4.18
CA GLN A 128 -31.14 0.82 2.76
C GLN A 128 -30.74 2.02 1.88
N LYS A 129 -31.06 3.25 2.31
CA LYS A 129 -30.63 4.46 1.59
C LYS A 129 -29.12 4.58 1.48
N TYR A 130 -28.40 4.20 2.53
CA TYR A 130 -26.95 4.21 2.54
C TYR A 130 -26.38 3.13 1.62
N GLU A 131 -26.90 1.90 1.68
CA GLU A 131 -26.52 0.80 0.77
C GLU A 131 -26.75 1.19 -0.71
N ASP A 132 -27.90 1.81 -1.03
CA ASP A 132 -28.19 2.30 -2.39
C ASP A 132 -27.20 3.39 -2.87
N ILE A 133 -26.73 4.25 -1.96
CA ILE A 133 -25.73 5.28 -2.26
C ILE A 133 -24.37 4.63 -2.47
N LEU A 134 -23.97 3.70 -1.60
CA LEU A 134 -22.71 2.98 -1.72
C LEU A 134 -22.62 2.24 -3.07
N ASP A 135 -23.66 1.50 -3.44
CA ASP A 135 -23.76 0.79 -4.73
C ASP A 135 -23.63 1.73 -5.93
N ARG A 136 -24.20 2.94 -5.83
CA ARG A 136 -24.07 3.98 -6.86
C ARG A 136 -22.66 4.56 -6.92
N VAL A 137 -22.01 4.75 -5.77
CA VAL A 137 -20.66 5.30 -5.66
C VAL A 137 -19.65 4.36 -6.29
N VAL A 138 -19.63 3.08 -5.92
CA VAL A 138 -18.64 2.10 -6.42
C VAL A 138 -18.74 1.90 -7.94
N ARG A 139 -19.93 2.10 -8.52
CA ARG A 139 -20.18 2.04 -9.97
C ARG A 139 -19.95 3.36 -10.71
N SER A 140 -19.61 4.42 -10.00
CA SER A 140 -19.48 5.76 -10.58
C SER A 140 -18.12 5.99 -11.27
N GLU A 141 -18.14 6.78 -12.34
CA GLU A 141 -16.91 7.28 -12.96
C GLU A 141 -16.07 8.14 -12.01
N LEU A 142 -16.72 8.76 -11.00
CA LEU A 142 -16.04 9.53 -9.98
C LEU A 142 -15.16 8.61 -9.12
N TYR A 143 -15.72 7.51 -8.61
CA TYR A 143 -14.98 6.53 -7.82
C TYR A 143 -13.79 5.96 -8.61
N ARG A 144 -14.03 5.54 -9.86
CA ARG A 144 -12.95 5.06 -10.75
C ARG A 144 -11.83 6.09 -10.90
N ARG A 145 -12.18 7.36 -11.05
CA ARG A 145 -11.19 8.45 -11.15
C ARG A 145 -10.41 8.65 -9.85
N GLU A 146 -11.06 8.56 -8.70
CA GLU A 146 -10.40 8.69 -7.40
C GLU A 146 -9.45 7.53 -7.12
N VAL A 147 -9.86 6.28 -7.38
CA VAL A 147 -8.96 5.10 -7.37
C VAL A 147 -7.78 5.31 -8.33
N GLY A 148 -8.06 5.83 -9.54
CA GLY A 148 -7.05 6.16 -10.54
C GLY A 148 -5.95 7.11 -10.04
N LYS A 149 -6.27 8.06 -9.16
CA LYS A 149 -5.26 8.97 -8.59
C LYS A 149 -4.22 8.21 -7.77
N GLY A 150 -4.65 7.20 -7.03
CA GLY A 150 -3.80 6.35 -6.20
C GLY A 150 -2.76 5.56 -6.99
N ILE A 151 -3.06 5.22 -8.25
CA ILE A 151 -2.18 4.42 -9.11
C ILE A 151 -1.55 5.21 -10.28
N THR A 152 -1.80 6.52 -10.38
CA THR A 152 -1.34 7.37 -11.51
C THR A 152 0.18 7.38 -11.66
N ARG A 153 0.94 7.16 -10.57
CA ARG A 153 2.41 7.17 -10.57
C ARG A 153 3.05 5.82 -10.82
N ILE A 154 2.26 4.77 -11.04
CA ILE A 154 2.75 3.43 -11.35
C ILE A 154 3.55 3.43 -12.66
N LYS A 155 4.78 2.92 -12.57
CA LYS A 155 5.62 2.63 -13.74
C LYS A 155 6.17 1.21 -13.58
N PRO A 156 5.48 0.16 -14.08
CA PRO A 156 5.88 -1.23 -13.87
C PRO A 156 7.30 -1.52 -14.37
N GLN A 157 7.73 -0.85 -15.44
CA GLN A 157 9.08 -0.98 -16.01
C GLN A 157 10.20 -0.59 -15.02
N SER A 158 9.91 0.28 -14.05
CA SER A 158 10.87 0.68 -13.01
C SER A 158 11.27 -0.49 -12.11
N PHE A 159 10.46 -1.56 -12.05
CA PHE A 159 10.76 -2.77 -11.27
C PHE A 159 11.78 -3.70 -11.93
N SER A 160 12.19 -3.46 -13.17
CA SER A 160 13.06 -4.37 -13.95
C SER A 160 14.41 -4.72 -13.30
N ARG A 161 14.85 -3.95 -12.29
CA ARG A 161 16.08 -4.20 -11.53
C ARG A 161 15.91 -5.14 -10.33
N ILE A 162 14.67 -5.32 -9.89
CA ILE A 162 14.27 -6.12 -8.72
C ILE A 162 13.33 -7.27 -9.08
N ALA A 163 12.69 -7.21 -10.25
CA ALA A 163 11.75 -8.20 -10.75
C ALA A 163 12.07 -8.58 -12.20
N GLY A 164 11.78 -9.83 -12.56
CA GLY A 164 11.94 -10.34 -13.92
C GLY A 164 10.86 -9.84 -14.90
N PRO A 165 11.03 -10.06 -16.22
CA PRO A 165 10.09 -9.57 -17.24
C PRO A 165 8.64 -10.05 -17.05
N LYS A 166 8.46 -11.30 -16.59
CA LYS A 166 7.12 -11.86 -16.29
C LYS A 166 6.45 -11.10 -15.14
N GLN A 167 7.17 -10.89 -14.04
CA GLN A 167 6.67 -10.15 -12.87
C GLN A 167 6.32 -8.70 -13.24
N VAL A 168 7.18 -8.03 -14.03
CA VAL A 168 6.90 -6.67 -14.53
C VAL A 168 5.62 -6.62 -15.38
N GLN A 169 5.36 -7.66 -16.19
CA GLN A 169 4.12 -7.77 -16.95
C GLN A 169 2.91 -8.02 -16.03
N GLN A 170 3.04 -8.85 -14.99
CA GLN A 170 1.99 -9.08 -14.01
C GLN A 170 1.66 -7.80 -13.23
N LEU A 171 2.66 -7.04 -12.77
CA LEU A 171 2.47 -5.73 -12.13
C LEU A 171 1.70 -4.76 -13.03
N ARG A 172 1.97 -4.77 -14.34
CA ARG A 172 1.21 -3.94 -15.29
C ARG A 172 -0.27 -4.32 -15.29
N SER A 173 -0.59 -5.61 -15.30
CA SER A 173 -1.97 -6.10 -15.25
C SER A 173 -2.64 -5.81 -13.91
N LEU A 174 -1.90 -5.93 -12.80
CA LEU A 174 -2.43 -5.67 -11.45
C LEU A 174 -2.93 -4.24 -11.29
N PHE A 175 -2.22 -3.27 -11.87
CA PHE A 175 -2.58 -1.84 -11.81
C PHE A 175 -3.44 -1.38 -13.01
N ASP A 176 -4.17 -2.30 -13.63
CA ASP A 176 -5.20 -1.92 -14.60
C ASP A 176 -6.42 -1.36 -13.85
N LEU A 177 -6.77 -0.11 -14.16
CA LEU A 177 -7.85 0.58 -13.45
C LEU A 177 -9.22 -0.09 -13.64
N GLN A 178 -9.46 -0.68 -14.81
CA GLN A 178 -10.74 -1.36 -15.05
C GLN A 178 -10.83 -2.59 -14.16
N LEU A 179 -9.76 -3.40 -14.10
CA LEU A 179 -9.73 -4.58 -13.25
C LEU A 179 -9.84 -4.23 -11.75
N LEU A 180 -9.15 -3.18 -11.30
CA LEU A 180 -9.21 -2.74 -9.90
C LEU A 180 -10.55 -2.16 -9.49
N THR A 181 -11.35 -1.65 -10.42
CA THR A 181 -12.64 -1.00 -10.11
C THR A 181 -13.84 -1.82 -10.60
N ASP A 182 -13.58 -3.03 -11.09
CA ASP A 182 -14.64 -3.97 -11.41
C ASP A 182 -15.17 -4.58 -10.12
N VAL A 183 -16.49 -4.76 -10.08
CA VAL A 183 -17.19 -5.35 -8.94
C VAL A 183 -17.99 -6.51 -9.48
N ASP A 184 -17.74 -7.70 -8.94
CA ASP A 184 -18.48 -8.89 -9.30
C ASP A 184 -19.95 -8.76 -8.87
N GLU A 185 -20.88 -8.88 -9.82
CA GLU A 185 -22.32 -8.65 -9.56
C GLU A 185 -22.96 -9.71 -8.66
N GLU A 186 -22.38 -10.91 -8.57
CA GLU A 186 -22.94 -12.02 -7.78
C GLU A 186 -22.42 -12.04 -6.34
N THR A 187 -21.15 -11.66 -6.17
CA THR A 187 -20.42 -11.79 -4.89
C THR A 187 -20.09 -10.44 -4.24
N GLY A 188 -20.14 -9.34 -5.00
CA GLY A 188 -19.65 -8.03 -4.55
C GLY A 188 -18.14 -7.95 -4.41
N ALA A 189 -17.40 -8.99 -4.81
CA ALA A 189 -15.95 -9.02 -4.69
C ALA A 189 -15.30 -8.01 -5.66
N SER A 190 -14.21 -7.39 -5.21
CA SER A 190 -13.38 -6.53 -6.05
C SER A 190 -11.91 -6.90 -5.89
N LEU A 191 -11.19 -6.94 -7.01
CA LEU A 191 -9.75 -7.16 -7.06
C LEU A 191 -8.98 -6.11 -6.24
N LEU A 192 -9.59 -4.94 -6.00
CA LEU A 192 -9.01 -3.88 -5.19
C LEU A 192 -8.54 -4.38 -3.82
N TYR A 193 -9.36 -5.18 -3.13
CA TYR A 193 -9.07 -5.68 -1.78
C TYR A 193 -8.02 -6.80 -1.78
N ASP A 194 -7.99 -7.63 -2.83
CA ASP A 194 -7.02 -8.73 -2.97
C ASP A 194 -5.69 -8.28 -3.60
N SER A 195 -5.61 -7.03 -4.06
CA SER A 195 -4.50 -6.52 -4.86
C SER A 195 -3.16 -6.54 -4.11
N VAL A 196 -3.18 -6.41 -2.79
CA VAL A 196 -1.98 -6.45 -1.94
C VAL A 196 -1.34 -7.84 -1.94
N ASP A 197 -2.14 -8.90 -1.84
CA ASP A 197 -1.64 -10.27 -1.80
C ASP A 197 -1.10 -10.69 -3.16
N LEU A 198 -1.77 -10.29 -4.24
CA LEU A 198 -1.25 -10.47 -5.59
C LEU A 198 0.06 -9.70 -5.80
N PHE A 199 0.20 -8.49 -5.26
CA PHE A 199 1.45 -7.76 -5.33
C PHE A 199 2.58 -8.49 -4.59
N LYS A 200 2.30 -8.99 -3.38
CA LYS A 200 3.25 -9.78 -2.58
C LYS A 200 3.67 -11.05 -3.32
N GLU A 201 2.72 -11.81 -3.88
CA GLU A 201 2.98 -13.02 -4.66
C GLU A 201 3.81 -12.72 -5.92
N ILE A 202 3.46 -11.66 -6.66
CA ILE A 202 4.20 -11.26 -7.86
C ILE A 202 5.67 -10.97 -7.53
N LEU A 203 5.95 -10.36 -6.39
CA LEU A 203 7.32 -10.03 -5.98
C LEU A 203 8.03 -11.14 -5.19
N GLY A 204 7.30 -12.13 -4.68
CA GLY A 204 7.84 -13.14 -3.78
C GLY A 204 8.19 -12.55 -2.42
N ILE A 205 7.29 -11.76 -1.83
CA ILE A 205 7.46 -11.09 -0.53
C ILE A 205 6.30 -11.40 0.44
N GLU A 206 5.64 -12.54 0.29
CA GLU A 206 4.50 -12.98 1.09
C GLU A 206 4.84 -13.08 2.58
N GLU A 207 6.11 -13.23 2.95
CA GLU A 207 6.53 -13.21 4.36
C GLU A 207 6.54 -11.81 5.00
N MET A 208 6.26 -10.75 4.22
CA MET A 208 6.02 -9.39 4.74
C MET A 208 4.59 -9.29 5.27
N VAL A 209 4.39 -9.81 6.48
CA VAL A 209 3.12 -9.79 7.21
C VAL A 209 3.38 -9.46 8.68
N TRP A 210 2.56 -8.58 9.24
CA TRP A 210 2.56 -8.16 10.65
C TRP A 210 3.95 -7.80 11.17
N VAL A 211 4.71 -7.07 10.36
CA VAL A 211 6.08 -6.67 10.71
C VAL A 211 6.30 -5.20 10.39
N ASN A 212 6.72 -4.47 11.42
CA ASN A 212 7.10 -3.07 11.36
C ASN A 212 8.16 -2.79 12.44
N TYR A 213 8.69 -1.57 12.50
CA TYR A 213 9.71 -1.22 13.49
C TYR A 213 9.17 -1.32 14.92
N ALA A 214 7.96 -0.82 15.19
CA ALA A 214 7.36 -0.81 16.51
C ALA A 214 7.18 -2.24 17.09
N TYR A 215 6.69 -3.16 16.28
CA TYR A 215 6.55 -4.59 16.58
C TYR A 215 7.91 -5.25 16.86
N LEU A 216 8.92 -4.93 16.06
CA LEU A 216 10.27 -5.44 16.29
C LEU A 216 10.89 -4.87 17.57
N ALA A 217 10.63 -3.60 17.86
CA ALA A 217 11.08 -2.93 19.08
C ALA A 217 10.40 -3.47 20.34
N SER A 218 9.14 -3.96 20.26
CA SER A 218 8.46 -4.63 21.37
C SER A 218 8.98 -6.05 21.64
N GLY A 219 9.88 -6.56 20.81
CA GLY A 219 10.40 -7.93 20.88
C GLY A 219 9.48 -8.97 20.25
N GLY A 220 8.61 -8.55 19.31
CA GLY A 220 7.64 -9.42 18.65
C GLY A 220 6.54 -9.91 19.58
N ARG A 221 6.24 -9.12 20.62
CA ARG A 221 5.14 -9.36 21.55
C ARG A 221 4.09 -8.29 21.31
N GLU A 222 2.88 -8.74 21.02
CA GLU A 222 1.66 -7.94 21.13
C GLU A 222 1.16 -7.91 22.57
#